data_AF-A0AAV8X620-F1
#
_entry.id   AF-A0AAV8X620-F1
#
_cell.length_a   1.000
_cell.length_b   1.000
_cell.length_c   1.000
_cell.angle_alpha   90.00
_cell.angle_beta   90.00
_cell.angle_gamma   90.00
#
_symmetry.space_group_name_H-M   'P 1'
#
loop_
_entity.id
_entity.type
_entity.pdbx_description
1 polymer ?
#
loop_
_entity_poly.entity_id
_entity_poly.type
_entity_poly.pdbx_seq_one_letter_code
_entity_poly.pdbx_strand_id
1 'polypeptide(L)'
;MKRICTKQNNCQPYLKLQNNLDKSKKTITDYLNKFRCNSTNTRDIYVCCEKDEEKDIDNTVFNVERTLENAPDSKICGRQTANTDKIFGGTSAALGEFPWIALLQYPSNSGLMSGCGGSLINSRYVLTAAHCVDADILKSRRLQPL
;
A
#
# COMPACT_ATOMS: atom_id res chain seq x y z
N MET A 1 20.13 13.42 2.64
CA MET A 1 18.69 13.71 2.44
C MET A 1 18.06 12.61 1.59
N LYS A 2 16.88 12.11 1.99
CA LYS A 2 16.12 11.13 1.20
C LYS A 2 15.28 11.89 0.16
N ARG A 3 15.36 11.50 -1.11
CA ARG A 3 14.51 12.02 -2.19
C ARG A 3 13.46 11.00 -2.57
N ILE A 4 12.27 11.45 -2.92
CA ILE A 4 11.15 10.63 -3.39
C ILE A 4 10.75 11.03 -4.80
N CYS A 5 10.28 10.06 -5.58
CA CYS A 5 9.66 10.31 -6.88
C CYS A 5 8.18 10.62 -6.65
N THR A 6 7.78 11.90 -6.77
CA THR A 6 6.40 12.35 -6.53
C THR A 6 5.88 13.17 -7.70
N LYS A 7 4.56 13.34 -7.81
CA LYS A 7 3.96 14.19 -8.85
C LYS A 7 4.55 15.61 -8.76
N GLN A 8 4.79 16.27 -9.89
CA GLN A 8 5.35 17.63 -9.92
C GLN A 8 4.58 18.62 -9.04
N ASN A 9 3.26 18.47 -8.95
CA ASN A 9 2.37 19.33 -8.15
C ASN A 9 2.56 19.13 -6.63
N ASN A 10 3.16 18.01 -6.22
CA ASN A 10 3.42 17.67 -4.83
C ASN A 10 4.84 18.07 -4.38
N CYS A 11 5.62 18.70 -5.27
CA CYS A 11 6.99 19.10 -4.96
C CYS A 11 7.13 20.62 -4.95
N GLN A 12 7.01 21.23 -3.78
CA GLN A 12 7.09 22.69 -3.63
C GLN A 12 8.41 23.30 -4.14
N PRO A 13 9.59 22.72 -3.87
CA PRO A 13 10.84 23.21 -4.45
C PRO A 13 10.81 23.21 -5.99
N TYR A 14 10.24 22.17 -6.60
CA TYR A 14 10.15 22.05 -8.06
C TYR A 14 9.15 23.05 -8.66
N LEU A 15 8.01 23.26 -8.03
CA LEU A 15 7.04 24.29 -8.46
C LEU A 15 7.63 25.69 -8.40
N LYS A 16 8.37 26.01 -7.32
CA LYS A 16 9.08 27.29 -7.20
C LYS A 16 10.11 27.46 -8.32
N LEU A 17 10.86 26.42 -8.66
CA LEU A 17 11.80 26.46 -9.79
C LEU A 17 11.07 26.67 -11.12
N GLN A 18 9.98 25.93 -11.36
CA GLN A 18 9.21 26.04 -12.60
C GLN A 18 8.58 27.42 -12.81
N ASN A 19 8.06 28.06 -11.77
CA ASN A 19 7.39 29.36 -11.87
C ASN A 19 8.37 30.51 -12.12
N ASN A 20 9.63 30.36 -11.73
CA ASN A 20 10.68 31.36 -11.90
C ASN A 20 11.45 31.22 -13.22
N LEU A 21 11.12 30.23 -14.04
CA LEU A 21 11.86 29.90 -15.26
C LEU A 21 10.96 29.99 -16.50
N ASP A 22 11.52 30.57 -17.57
CA ASP A 22 10.88 30.62 -18.88
C ASP A 22 10.95 29.26 -19.59
N LYS A 23 9.86 28.48 -19.45
CA LYS A 23 9.73 27.15 -20.06
C LYS A 23 9.72 27.14 -21.59
N SER A 24 9.61 28.31 -22.25
CA SER A 24 9.73 28.40 -23.71
C SER A 24 11.16 28.16 -24.20
N LYS A 25 12.16 28.33 -23.32
CA LYS A 25 13.56 28.09 -23.63
C LYS A 25 13.89 26.61 -23.52
N LYS A 26 14.36 26.02 -24.63
CA LYS A 26 14.79 24.62 -24.72
C LYS A 26 15.79 24.25 -23.61
N THR A 27 16.76 25.11 -23.32
CA THR A 27 17.77 24.91 -22.27
C THR A 27 17.17 24.76 -20.87
N ILE A 28 16.09 25.49 -20.58
CA ILE A 28 15.36 25.41 -19.31
C ILE A 28 14.58 24.10 -19.24
N THR A 29 13.92 23.71 -20.33
CA THR A 29 13.22 22.42 -20.43
C THR A 29 14.18 21.24 -20.24
N ASP A 30 15.37 21.29 -20.85
CA ASP A 30 16.41 20.27 -20.67
C ASP A 30 16.92 20.21 -19.22
N TYR A 31 17.04 21.35 -18.56
CA TYR A 31 17.39 21.42 -17.14
C TYR A 31 16.29 20.83 -16.25
N LEU A 32 15.03 21.17 -16.48
CA LEU A 32 13.88 20.65 -15.72
C LEU A 32 13.68 19.14 -15.94
N ASN A 33 14.02 18.63 -17.11
CA ASN A 33 13.95 17.19 -17.42
C ASN A 33 14.89 16.35 -16.56
N LYS A 34 16.00 16.91 -16.05
CA LYS A 34 16.93 16.21 -15.14
C LYS A 34 16.29 15.83 -13.80
N PHE A 35 15.21 16.51 -13.41
CA PHE A 35 14.49 16.20 -12.18
C PHE A 35 13.44 15.10 -12.38
N ARG A 36 13.14 14.68 -13.61
CA ARG A 36 12.13 13.65 -13.86
C ARG A 36 12.61 12.28 -13.43
N CYS A 37 11.76 11.54 -12.73
CA CYS A 37 12.02 10.18 -12.26
C CYS A 37 11.14 9.13 -12.93
N ASN A 38 10.19 9.55 -13.77
CA ASN A 38 9.36 8.66 -14.57
C ASN A 38 9.72 8.73 -16.06
N SER A 39 9.28 7.71 -16.81
CA SER A 39 9.45 7.65 -18.27
C SER A 39 8.67 8.74 -18.99
N THR A 40 9.22 9.23 -20.10
CA THR A 40 8.77 10.39 -20.88
C THR A 40 7.35 10.26 -21.46
N ASN A 41 6.80 9.04 -21.55
CA ASN A 41 5.51 8.72 -22.17
C ASN A 41 4.30 8.77 -21.21
N THR A 42 4.42 9.41 -20.06
CA THR A 42 3.34 9.50 -19.07
C THR A 42 2.73 10.90 -19.07
N ARG A 43 1.39 10.98 -18.96
CA ARG A 43 0.66 12.26 -18.83
C ARG A 43 1.01 12.99 -17.54
N ASP A 44 1.24 12.22 -16.48
CA ASP A 44 1.67 12.74 -15.19
C ASP A 44 3.19 12.92 -15.18
N ILE A 45 3.68 14.11 -14.82
CA ILE A 45 5.11 14.37 -14.64
C ILE A 45 5.48 14.06 -13.20
N TYR A 46 6.40 13.11 -12.98
CA TYR A 46 6.95 12.81 -11.66
C TYR A 46 8.39 13.31 -11.58
N VAL A 47 8.72 13.90 -10.44
CA VAL A 47 10.03 14.50 -10.18
C VAL A 47 10.63 13.99 -8.87
N CYS A 48 11.95 13.94 -8.82
CA CYS A 48 12.73 13.72 -7.61
C CYS A 48 12.59 14.94 -6.69
N CYS A 49 11.74 14.82 -5.68
CA CYS A 49 11.58 15.83 -4.65
C CYS A 49 12.30 15.43 -3.37
N GLU A 50 12.78 16.40 -2.61
CA GLU A 50 13.14 16.14 -1.23
C GLU A 50 11.87 15.76 -0.47
N LYS A 51 11.93 14.67 0.30
CA LYS A 51 10.88 14.40 1.28
C LYS A 51 11.09 15.44 2.36
N ASP A 52 10.19 16.42 2.47
CA ASP A 52 10.08 17.18 3.72
C ASP A 52 10.07 16.12 4.82
N GLU A 53 10.96 16.21 5.81
CA GLU A 53 10.88 15.34 6.97
C GLU A 53 9.41 15.29 7.35
N GLU A 54 8.82 14.08 7.36
CA GLU A 54 7.49 13.89 7.92
C GLU A 54 7.57 14.60 9.27
N LYS A 55 7.02 15.82 9.36
CA LYS A 55 6.65 16.37 10.64
C LYS A 55 5.68 15.32 11.09
N ASP A 56 6.13 14.48 12.02
CA ASP A 56 5.29 13.51 12.71
C ASP A 56 3.96 14.21 12.88
N ILE A 57 2.94 13.69 12.20
CA ILE A 57 1.60 14.22 12.34
C ILE A 57 1.39 14.25 13.84
N ASP A 58 1.31 15.46 14.39
CA ASP A 58 1.04 15.63 15.80
C ASP A 58 -0.25 14.86 16.05
N ASN A 59 -0.13 13.73 16.76
CA ASN A 59 -1.21 12.77 16.91
C ASN A 59 -2.42 13.39 17.66
N THR A 60 -2.30 14.64 18.10
CA THR A 60 -3.37 15.50 18.62
C THR A 60 -4.48 15.81 17.59
N VAL A 61 -4.25 15.64 16.28
CA VAL A 61 -5.27 15.86 15.24
C VAL A 61 -6.08 14.59 14.90
N PHE A 62 -5.73 13.41 15.45
CA PHE A 62 -6.53 12.18 15.28
C PHE A 62 -7.82 12.13 16.15
N ASN A 63 -8.29 13.27 16.66
CA ASN A 63 -9.68 13.42 17.09
C ASN A 63 -10.61 13.77 15.92
N VAL A 64 -10.26 13.37 14.69
CA VAL A 64 -11.28 13.23 13.65
C VAL A 64 -12.11 12.01 14.04
N GLU A 65 -13.21 12.30 14.72
CA GLU A 65 -14.33 11.41 14.91
C GLU A 65 -14.69 10.82 13.54
N ARG A 66 -14.15 9.63 13.27
CA ARG A 66 -14.44 8.86 12.07
C ARG A 66 -15.93 8.56 12.10
N THR A 67 -16.73 9.39 11.45
CA THR A 67 -18.09 9.07 11.01
C THR A 67 -17.99 8.00 9.93
N LEU A 68 -17.67 6.78 10.38
CA LEU A 68 -17.82 5.56 9.61
C LEU A 68 -19.29 5.15 9.68
N GLU A 69 -20.18 5.94 9.09
CA GLU A 69 -21.61 5.60 9.05
C GLU A 69 -21.91 4.38 8.16
N ASN A 70 -20.90 3.80 7.49
CA ASN A 70 -21.01 2.58 6.70
C ASN A 70 -19.85 1.58 6.89
N ALA A 71 -19.15 1.63 8.02
CA ALA A 71 -18.31 0.51 8.43
C ALA A 71 -19.06 -0.32 9.48
N PRO A 72 -19.23 -1.63 9.28
CA PRO A 72 -19.52 -2.55 10.36
C PRO A 72 -18.52 -2.26 11.48
N ASP A 73 -19.04 -1.91 12.64
CA ASP A 73 -18.35 -1.44 13.83
C ASP A 73 -17.04 -2.22 14.08
N SER A 74 -15.91 -1.68 13.61
CA SER A 74 -14.60 -2.35 13.70
C SER A 74 -13.55 -1.43 14.35
N LYS A 75 -13.92 -0.77 15.46
CA LYS A 75 -12.92 -0.10 16.32
C LYS A 75 -12.07 -1.10 17.11
N ILE A 76 -12.46 -2.38 17.15
CA ILE A 76 -11.75 -3.45 17.85
C ILE A 76 -10.98 -4.29 16.83
N CYS A 77 -9.65 -4.36 16.96
CA CYS A 77 -8.77 -5.19 16.14
C CYS A 77 -7.80 -5.98 17.04
N GLY A 78 -7.17 -7.03 16.50
CA GLY A 78 -6.06 -7.73 17.18
C GLY A 78 -6.42 -8.50 18.46
N ARG A 79 -7.71 -8.70 18.78
CA ARG A 79 -8.14 -9.44 19.96
C ARG A 79 -8.05 -10.95 19.72
N GLN A 80 -7.02 -11.59 20.28
CA GLN A 80 -6.91 -13.04 20.36
C GLN A 80 -7.85 -13.56 21.47
N THR A 81 -8.49 -14.71 21.26
CA THR A 81 -9.37 -15.31 22.29
C THR A 81 -8.61 -16.14 23.31
N ALA A 82 -7.34 -16.47 23.03
CA ALA A 82 -6.43 -17.13 23.96
C ALA A 82 -5.37 -16.14 24.48
N ASN A 83 -5.17 -16.11 25.80
CA ASN A 83 -4.06 -15.41 26.45
C ASN A 83 -2.90 -16.40 26.60
N THR A 84 -2.10 -16.58 25.55
CA THR A 84 -0.92 -17.46 25.62
C THR A 84 0.36 -16.68 25.38
N ASP A 85 1.29 -16.76 26.31
CA ASP A 85 2.67 -16.29 26.13
C ASP A 85 3.41 -17.12 25.08
N LYS A 86 4.60 -16.64 24.69
CA LYS A 86 5.49 -17.18 23.64
C LYS A 86 5.41 -18.71 23.48
N ILE A 87 4.94 -19.13 22.31
CA ILE A 87 4.84 -20.54 21.94
C ILE A 87 6.22 -21.08 21.52
N PHE A 88 6.68 -22.14 22.16
CA PHE A 88 7.78 -22.98 21.67
C PHE A 88 7.19 -24.30 21.17
N GLY A 89 7.54 -24.73 19.95
CA GLY A 89 7.09 -26.01 19.39
C GLY A 89 5.73 -26.02 18.67
N GLY A 90 4.89 -24.98 18.81
CA GLY A 90 3.63 -24.84 18.07
C GLY A 90 2.55 -25.86 18.41
N THR A 91 1.28 -25.44 18.47
CA THR A 91 0.13 -26.37 18.52
C THR A 91 -0.96 -25.88 17.57
N SER A 92 -1.92 -26.75 17.25
CA SER A 92 -3.08 -26.36 16.45
C SER A 92 -3.86 -25.27 17.15
N ALA A 93 -4.18 -24.19 16.44
CA ALA A 93 -4.97 -23.09 16.97
C ALA A 93 -6.39 -23.55 17.34
N ALA A 94 -6.92 -23.00 18.43
CA ALA A 94 -8.31 -23.18 18.81
C ALA A 94 -9.24 -22.46 17.81
N LEU A 95 -10.50 -22.89 17.76
CA LEU A 95 -11.50 -22.24 16.91
C LEU A 95 -11.67 -20.77 17.32
N GLY A 96 -11.45 -19.85 16.37
CA GLY A 96 -11.54 -18.42 16.63
C GLY A 96 -10.38 -17.86 17.46
N GLU A 97 -9.28 -18.58 17.61
CA GLU A 97 -8.09 -18.09 18.32
C GLU A 97 -7.50 -16.85 17.65
N PHE A 98 -7.38 -16.89 16.33
CA PHE A 98 -6.89 -15.79 15.49
C PHE A 98 -7.97 -15.38 14.48
N PRO A 99 -8.97 -14.56 14.89
CA PRO A 99 -10.14 -14.26 14.06
C PRO A 99 -9.84 -13.56 12.74
N TRP A 100 -8.67 -12.93 12.61
CA TRP A 100 -8.26 -12.23 11.39
C TRP A 100 -7.63 -13.14 10.33
N ILE A 101 -7.36 -14.41 10.63
CA ILE A 101 -6.73 -15.31 9.65
C ILE A 101 -7.69 -15.57 8.48
N ALA A 102 -7.22 -15.29 7.27
CA ALA A 102 -7.93 -15.56 6.03
C ALA A 102 -7.18 -16.61 5.20
N LEU A 103 -7.91 -17.57 4.64
CA LEU A 103 -7.41 -18.53 3.66
C LEU A 103 -7.79 -18.05 2.26
N LEU A 104 -6.80 -17.87 1.39
CA LEU A 104 -7.03 -17.48 0.00
C LEU A 104 -7.09 -18.74 -0.88
N GLN A 105 -8.25 -18.93 -1.51
CA GLN A 105 -8.52 -20.03 -2.43
C GLN A 105 -8.64 -19.50 -3.86
N TYR A 106 -8.04 -20.23 -4.78
CA TYR A 106 -7.97 -19.87 -6.19
C TYR A 106 -8.67 -20.94 -7.03
N PRO A 107 -9.37 -20.57 -8.10
CA PRO A 107 -9.85 -21.54 -9.06
C PRO A 107 -8.67 -22.27 -9.73
N SER A 108 -8.85 -23.57 -9.91
CA SER A 108 -7.92 -24.50 -10.54
C SER A 108 -8.72 -25.48 -11.40
N ASN A 109 -8.04 -26.18 -12.29
CA ASN A 109 -8.66 -27.20 -13.15
C ASN A 109 -9.34 -28.33 -12.35
N SER A 110 -8.96 -28.52 -11.08
CA SER A 110 -9.50 -29.53 -10.18
C SER A 110 -10.40 -28.95 -9.07
N GLY A 111 -10.87 -27.71 -9.21
CA GLY A 111 -11.72 -27.03 -8.21
C GLY A 111 -11.01 -25.87 -7.52
N LEU A 112 -11.26 -25.66 -6.23
CA LEU A 112 -10.60 -24.61 -5.45
C LEU A 112 -9.30 -25.12 -4.82
N MET A 113 -8.20 -24.39 -5.01
CA MET A 113 -6.92 -24.68 -4.42
C MET A 113 -6.52 -23.59 -3.43
N SER A 114 -6.24 -23.97 -2.18
CA SER A 114 -5.71 -23.08 -1.17
C SER A 114 -4.23 -22.83 -1.43
N GLY A 115 -3.85 -21.56 -1.66
CA GLY A 115 -2.49 -21.22 -2.10
C GLY A 115 -1.76 -20.17 -1.23
N CYS A 116 -2.51 -19.34 -0.52
CA CYS A 116 -1.98 -18.24 0.29
C CYS A 116 -2.83 -17.98 1.53
N GLY A 117 -2.27 -17.21 2.46
CA GLY A 117 -2.99 -16.65 3.59
C GLY A 117 -3.20 -15.13 3.45
N GLY A 118 -3.96 -14.58 4.37
CA GLY A 118 -4.13 -13.14 4.53
C GLY A 118 -4.58 -12.78 5.94
N SER A 119 -4.76 -11.49 6.20
CA SER A 119 -5.28 -10.95 7.45
C SER A 119 -6.41 -9.97 7.21
N LEU A 120 -7.56 -10.20 7.83
CA LEU A 120 -8.69 -9.27 7.81
C LEU A 120 -8.31 -7.98 8.56
N ILE A 121 -8.25 -6.86 7.85
CA ILE A 121 -7.87 -5.55 8.43
C ILE A 121 -9.07 -4.66 8.72
N ASN A 122 -10.23 -4.98 8.15
CA ASN A 122 -11.54 -4.44 8.48
C ASN A 122 -12.62 -5.35 7.87
N SER A 123 -13.89 -4.97 7.98
CA SER A 123 -15.04 -5.73 7.47
C SER A 123 -15.06 -6.08 5.97
N ARG A 124 -14.24 -5.44 5.14
CA ARG A 124 -14.27 -5.59 3.67
C ARG A 124 -12.92 -5.91 3.03
N TYR A 125 -11.82 -5.75 3.77
CA TYR A 125 -10.48 -5.82 3.20
C TYR A 125 -9.60 -6.85 3.92
N VAL A 126 -8.93 -7.68 3.12
CA VAL A 126 -7.90 -8.63 3.54
C VAL A 126 -6.54 -8.13 3.03
N LEU A 127 -5.57 -8.02 3.92
CA LEU A 127 -4.18 -7.77 3.59
C LEU A 127 -3.46 -9.08 3.25
N THR A 128 -2.69 -9.12 2.17
CA THR A 128 -1.90 -10.28 1.74
C THR A 128 -0.65 -9.84 0.98
N ALA A 129 0.19 -10.80 0.57
CA ALA A 129 1.37 -10.53 -0.24
C ALA A 129 0.99 -10.27 -1.71
N ALA A 130 1.71 -9.37 -2.38
CA ALA A 130 1.45 -9.05 -3.79
C ALA A 130 1.50 -10.28 -4.70
N HIS A 131 2.43 -11.21 -4.45
CA HIS A 131 2.55 -12.45 -5.24
C HIS A 131 1.38 -13.42 -5.07
N CYS A 132 0.52 -13.21 -4.06
CA CYS A 132 -0.71 -13.98 -3.87
C CYS A 132 -1.86 -13.47 -4.75
N VAL A 133 -1.72 -12.32 -5.40
CA VAL A 133 -2.74 -11.72 -6.28
C VAL A 133 -2.21 -11.36 -7.67
N ASP A 134 -0.91 -11.49 -7.89
CA ASP A 134 -0.29 -11.27 -9.18
C ASP A 134 -0.69 -12.38 -10.17
N ALA A 135 -1.33 -11.98 -11.26
CA ALA A 135 -1.89 -12.91 -12.24
C ALA A 135 -0.83 -13.80 -12.91
N ASP A 136 0.37 -13.27 -13.17
CA ASP A 136 1.43 -14.03 -13.85
C ASP A 136 2.06 -15.04 -12.88
N ILE A 137 2.21 -14.65 -11.61
CA ILE A 137 2.65 -15.57 -10.55
C ILE A 137 1.60 -16.66 -10.30
N LEU A 138 0.31 -16.33 -10.27
CA LEU A 138 -0.75 -17.31 -10.09
C LEU A 138 -0.80 -18.31 -11.25
N LYS A 139 -0.71 -17.83 -12.49
CA LYS A 139 -0.61 -18.70 -13.69
C LYS A 139 0.58 -19.64 -13.63
N SER A 140 1.75 -19.16 -13.17
CA SER A 140 2.93 -20.01 -13.01
C SER A 140 2.70 -21.19 -12.05
N ARG A 141 1.77 -21.02 -11.09
CA ARG A 141 1.35 -22.05 -10.13
C ARG A 141 0.13 -22.86 -10.59
N ARG A 142 -0.31 -22.69 -11.85
CA ARG A 142 -1.55 -23.28 -12.41
C ARG A 142 -2.81 -22.88 -11.63
N LEU A 143 -2.77 -21.71 -11.00
CA LEU A 143 -3.91 -21.08 -10.35
C LEU A 143 -4.50 -20.03 -11.29
N GLN A 144 -5.82 -19.90 -11.29
CA GLN A 144 -6.49 -18.84 -12.01
C GLN A 144 -6.53 -17.58 -11.13
N PRO A 145 -6.21 -16.39 -11.68
CA PRO A 145 -6.42 -15.13 -10.98
C PRO A 145 -7.91 -14.97 -10.63
N LEU A 146 -8.17 -14.32 -9.49
CA LEU A 146 -9.51 -13.94 -9.05
C LEU A 146 -10.16 -12.94 -10.01
#